data_AF-A0A4Z0PY23-F1
#
_entry.id   AF-A0A4Z0PY23-F1
#
_cell.length_a   1.000
_cell.length_b   1.000
_cell.length_c   1.000
_cell.angle_alpha   90.00
_cell.angle_beta   90.00
_cell.angle_gamma   90.00
#
_symmetry.space_group_name_H-M   'P 1'
#
loop_
_entity.id
_entity.type
_entity.pdbx_description
1 polymer ?
#
loop_
_entity_poly.entity_id
_entity_poly.type
_entity_poly.pdbx_seq_one_letter_code
_entity_poly.pdbx_strand_id
1 'polypeptide(L)'
;MLEFRSSRRLYHQVLLGVLSLLLLGGMYYAVESPDVKYKWSMSTAYVSILLLGAILLTGPLNVLRRLRNPVSTDLRRDIGIWSGIVGLAHVAIGLQVHMGNMLLALSNDLSLRKLKDPRWKYWQRWNYLFYGLVVVHGVSY
;
A
#
# COMPACT_ATOMS: atom_id res chain seq x y z
N MET A 1 20.79 4.76 30.75
CA MET A 1 19.37 4.32 30.58
C MET A 1 18.90 4.38 29.12
N LEU A 2 19.34 5.35 28.31
CA LEU A 2 18.95 5.50 26.90
C LEU A 2 19.45 4.35 25.99
N GLU A 3 20.67 3.85 26.22
CA GLU A 3 21.28 2.80 25.39
C GLU A 3 20.51 1.46 25.44
N PHE A 4 20.16 0.99 26.64
CA PHE A 4 19.38 -0.25 26.82
C PHE A 4 18.00 -0.22 26.16
N ARG A 5 17.36 0.95 26.11
CA ARG A 5 16.05 1.13 25.48
C ARG A 5 16.18 1.15 23.95
N SER A 6 17.28 1.70 23.43
CA SER A 6 17.62 1.69 22.00
C SER A 6 17.88 0.28 21.47
N SER A 7 18.68 -0.51 22.18
CA SER A 7 19.00 -1.89 21.78
C SER A 7 17.75 -2.76 21.71
N ARG A 8 16.88 -2.71 22.74
CA ARG A 8 15.62 -3.46 22.73
C ARG A 8 14.73 -3.07 21.55
N ARG A 9 14.63 -1.78 21.22
CA ARG A 9 13.83 -1.32 20.07
C ARG A 9 14.39 -1.83 18.74
N LEU A 10 15.71 -1.79 18.56
CA LEU A 10 16.39 -2.36 17.39
C LEU A 10 16.09 -3.85 17.22
N TYR A 11 16.16 -4.64 18.29
CA TYR A 11 15.80 -6.06 18.23
C TYR A 11 14.36 -6.30 17.74
N HIS A 12 13.38 -5.52 18.21
CA HIS A 12 11.99 -5.67 17.76
C HIS A 12 11.83 -5.31 16.28
N GLN A 13 12.51 -4.25 15.83
CA GLN A 13 12.48 -3.82 14.42
C GLN A 13 13.11 -4.87 13.49
N VAL A 14 14.27 -5.41 13.90
CA VAL A 14 14.94 -6.48 13.15
C VAL A 14 14.08 -7.74 13.13
N LEU A 15 13.50 -8.13 14.27
CA LEU A 15 12.62 -9.29 14.36
C LEU A 15 11.38 -9.15 13.47
N LEU A 16 10.73 -7.99 13.48
CA LEU A 16 9.58 -7.70 12.62
C LEU A 16 9.96 -7.66 11.14
N GLY A 17 11.15 -7.16 10.81
CA GLY A 17 11.69 -7.20 9.45
C GLY A 17 11.92 -8.63 8.97
N VAL A 18 12.57 -9.46 9.78
CA VAL A 18 12.80 -10.88 9.49
C VAL A 18 11.47 -11.63 9.35
N LEU A 19 10.53 -11.41 10.28
CA LEU A 19 9.20 -12.00 10.21
C LEU A 19 8.47 -11.61 8.91
N SER A 20 8.53 -10.33 8.54
CA SER A 20 7.92 -9.83 7.30
C SER A 20 8.55 -10.49 6.07
N LEU A 21 9.88 -10.65 6.03
CA LEU A 21 10.58 -11.34 4.95
C LEU A 21 10.20 -12.82 4.86
N LEU A 22 10.10 -13.51 6.00
CA LEU A 22 9.65 -14.90 6.04
C LEU A 22 8.22 -15.05 5.54
N LEU A 23 7.31 -14.17 5.96
CA LEU A 23 5.93 -14.14 5.49
C LEU A 23 5.86 -13.84 3.98
N LEU A 24 6.67 -12.90 3.48
CA LEU A 24 6.74 -12.59 2.05
C LEU A 24 7.23 -13.80 1.24
N GLY A 25 8.29 -14.47 1.71
CA GLY A 25 8.80 -15.69 1.10
C GLY A 25 7.76 -16.81 1.11
N GLY A 26 7.11 -17.04 2.26
CA GLY A 26 6.04 -18.03 2.41
C GLY A 26 4.89 -17.77 1.44
N MET A 27 4.39 -16.53 1.37
CA MET A 27 3.34 -16.15 0.42
C MET A 27 3.83 -16.25 -1.03
N TYR A 28 5.09 -15.94 -1.32
CA TYR A 28 5.64 -16.06 -2.67
C TYR A 28 5.61 -17.50 -3.16
N TYR A 29 5.92 -18.48 -2.31
CA TYR A 29 5.81 -19.88 -2.70
C TYR A 29 4.36 -20.40 -2.70
N ALA A 30 3.47 -19.82 -1.90
CA ALA A 30 2.06 -20.17 -1.87
C ALA A 30 1.25 -19.65 -3.07
N VAL A 31 1.68 -18.53 -3.70
CA VAL A 31 1.00 -18.00 -4.89
C VAL A 31 1.41 -18.80 -6.13
N GLU A 32 0.47 -19.59 -6.63
CA GLU A 32 0.59 -20.36 -7.87
C GLU A 32 0.35 -19.44 -9.08
N SER A 33 1.43 -18.89 -9.62
CA SER A 33 1.40 -18.12 -10.88
C SER A 33 2.75 -18.24 -11.59
N PRO A 34 2.77 -18.29 -12.93
CA PRO A 34 4.02 -18.25 -13.70
C PRO A 34 4.66 -16.85 -13.70
N ASP A 35 3.89 -15.78 -13.44
CA ASP A 35 4.40 -14.41 -13.47
C ASP A 35 5.01 -14.00 -12.12
N VAL A 36 6.33 -13.84 -12.11
CA VAL A 36 7.12 -13.41 -10.94
C VAL A 36 6.66 -12.05 -10.40
N LYS A 37 6.30 -11.09 -11.27
CA LYS A 37 5.85 -9.76 -10.83
C LYS A 37 4.50 -9.84 -10.13
N TYR A 38 3.59 -10.66 -10.66
CA TYR A 38 2.30 -10.94 -10.04
C TYR A 38 2.48 -11.59 -8.66
N LYS A 39 3.38 -12.57 -8.54
CA LYS A 39 3.70 -13.22 -7.25
C LYS A 39 4.18 -12.21 -6.21
N TRP A 40 5.13 -11.34 -6.56
CA TRP A 40 5.61 -10.29 -5.65
C TRP A 40 4.52 -9.30 -5.27
N SER A 41 3.68 -8.89 -6.24
CA SER A 41 2.54 -8.01 -5.98
C SER A 41 1.56 -8.63 -4.96
N MET A 42 1.23 -9.92 -5.14
CA MET A 42 0.31 -10.63 -4.24
C MET A 42 0.93 -10.91 -2.87
N SER A 43 2.19 -11.34 -2.79
CA SER A 43 2.86 -11.56 -1.51
C SER A 43 2.89 -10.29 -0.67
N THR A 44 3.24 -9.14 -1.26
CA THR A 44 3.26 -7.85 -0.56
C THR A 44 1.85 -7.39 -0.17
N ALA A 45 0.83 -7.65 -0.99
CA ALA A 45 -0.57 -7.39 -0.65
C ALA A 45 -1.02 -8.19 0.59
N TYR A 46 -0.85 -9.51 0.56
CA TYR A 46 -1.30 -10.38 1.66
C TYR A 46 -0.56 -10.10 2.95
N VAL A 47 0.76 -9.90 2.88
CA VAL A 47 1.57 -9.61 4.08
C VAL A 47 1.21 -8.25 4.67
N SER A 48 1.02 -7.20 3.84
CA SER A 48 0.63 -5.89 4.36
C SER A 48 -0.74 -5.90 5.03
N ILE A 49 -1.72 -6.60 4.45
CA ILE A 49 -3.07 -6.77 5.03
C ILE A 49 -3.01 -7.61 6.32
N LEU A 50 -2.21 -8.67 6.36
CA LEU A 50 -2.02 -9.47 7.58
C LEU A 50 -1.48 -8.61 8.73
N LEU A 51 -0.44 -7.80 8.46
CA LEU A 51 0.13 -6.88 9.44
C LEU A 51 -0.86 -5.77 9.82
N LEU A 52 -1.65 -5.27 8.87
CA LEU A 52 -2.73 -4.32 9.12
C LEU A 52 -3.82 -4.93 10.03
N GLY A 53 -4.19 -6.18 9.79
CA GLY A 53 -5.07 -6.94 10.65
C GLY A 53 -4.49 -7.06 12.06
N ALA A 54 -3.21 -7.42 12.18
CA ALA A 54 -2.53 -7.56 13.47
C ALA A 54 -2.52 -6.25 14.28
N ILE A 55 -2.24 -5.09 13.64
CA ILE A 55 -2.28 -3.80 14.34
C ILE A 55 -3.70 -3.44 14.78
N LEU A 56 -4.73 -3.71 13.95
CA LEU A 56 -6.13 -3.44 14.30
C LEU A 56 -6.64 -4.36 15.41
N LEU A 57 -6.24 -5.63 15.39
CA LEU A 57 -6.63 -6.63 16.39
C LEU A 57 -5.95 -6.43 17.76
N THR A 58 -4.80 -5.76 17.81
CA THR A 58 -4.07 -5.52 19.06
C THR A 58 -4.95 -4.83 20.12
N GLY A 59 -5.78 -3.87 19.72
CA GLY A 59 -6.70 -3.16 20.64
C GLY A 59 -7.78 -4.08 21.22
N PRO A 60 -8.65 -4.68 20.38
CA PRO A 60 -9.67 -5.63 20.81
C PRO A 60 -9.12 -6.81 21.63
N LEU A 61 -7.96 -7.38 21.23
CA LEU A 61 -7.33 -8.47 21.95
C LEU A 61 -6.89 -8.06 23.37
N ASN A 62 -6.41 -6.84 23.56
CA ASN A 62 -6.06 -6.33 24.88
C ASN A 62 -7.29 -6.17 25.78
N VAL A 63 -8.41 -5.69 25.21
CA VAL A 63 -9.70 -5.57 25.93
C VAL A 63 -10.20 -6.95 26.36
N LEU A 64 -10.21 -7.92 25.44
CA LEU A 64 -10.62 -9.31 25.71
C LEU A 64 -9.75 -9.96 26.79
N ARG A 65 -8.44 -9.68 26.78
CA ARG A 65 -7.48 -10.18 27.78
C ARG A 65 -7.48 -9.39 29.09
N ARG A 66 -8.37 -8.39 29.24
CA ARG A 66 -8.43 -7.47 30.40
C ARG A 66 -7.09 -6.79 30.70
N LEU A 67 -6.26 -6.60 29.67
CA LEU A 67 -4.98 -5.90 29.78
C LEU A 67 -5.21 -4.39 29.66
N ARG A 68 -4.37 -3.61 30.34
CA ARG A 68 -4.35 -2.15 30.14
C ARG A 68 -4.01 -1.84 28.69
N ASN A 69 -4.79 -0.97 28.07
CA ASN A 69 -4.55 -0.51 26.71
C ASN A 69 -3.96 0.91 26.76
N PRO A 70 -2.63 1.07 26.79
CA PRO A 70 -2.02 2.39 26.76
C PRO A 70 -2.25 3.06 25.40
N VAL A 71 -2.29 4.39 25.38
CA VAL A 71 -2.58 5.20 24.18
C VAL A 71 -1.67 4.85 22.99
N SER A 72 -0.41 4.52 23.25
CA SER A 72 0.55 4.05 22.26
C SER A 72 1.40 2.92 22.83
N THR A 73 1.43 1.76 22.16
CA THR A 73 2.41 0.69 22.43
C THR A 73 3.48 0.69 21.34
N ASP A 74 4.74 0.43 21.73
CA ASP A 74 5.84 0.29 20.76
C ASP A 74 5.55 -0.81 19.74
N LEU A 75 4.92 -1.92 20.17
CA LEU A 75 4.53 -3.02 19.29
C LEU A 75 3.52 -2.60 18.21
N ARG A 76 2.44 -1.89 18.59
CA ARG A 76 1.42 -1.43 17.64
C ARG A 76 2.04 -0.48 16.62
N ARG A 77 2.89 0.45 17.08
CA ARG A 77 3.60 1.38 16.20
C ARG A 77 4.52 0.64 15.24
N ASP A 78 5.33 -0.28 15.75
CA ASP A 78 6.35 -0.94 14.95
C ASP A 78 5.72 -1.88 13.90
N ILE A 79 4.66 -2.63 14.23
CA ILE A 79 3.85 -3.39 13.26
C ILE A 79 3.24 -2.45 12.20
N GLY A 80 2.75 -1.28 12.62
CA GLY A 80 2.19 -0.29 11.70
C GLY A 80 3.19 0.26 10.70
N ILE A 81 4.43 0.53 11.14
CA ILE A 81 5.52 0.96 10.26
C ILE A 81 5.80 -0.12 9.20
N TRP A 82 5.94 -1.38 9.60
CA TRP A 82 6.17 -2.48 8.66
C TRP A 82 4.98 -2.73 7.72
N SER A 83 3.75 -2.66 8.23
CA SER A 83 2.53 -2.72 7.39
C SER A 83 2.54 -1.61 6.32
N GLY A 84 2.87 -0.38 6.71
CA GLY A 84 2.99 0.75 5.79
C GLY A 84 4.10 0.57 4.75
N ILE A 85 5.30 0.13 5.16
CA ILE A 85 6.42 -0.12 4.24
C ILE A 85 6.06 -1.20 3.22
N VAL A 86 5.52 -2.34 3.67
CA VAL A 86 5.13 -3.43 2.77
C VAL A 86 3.96 -3.00 1.88
N GLY A 87 3.02 -2.19 2.40
CA GLY A 87 1.93 -1.62 1.61
C GLY A 87 2.42 -0.66 0.51
N LEU A 88 3.40 0.20 0.81
CA LEU A 88 4.03 1.05 -0.20
C LEU A 88 4.77 0.22 -1.26
N ALA A 89 5.47 -0.84 -0.85
CA ALA A 89 6.08 -1.78 -1.78
C ALA A 89 5.02 -2.45 -2.67
N HIS A 90 3.88 -2.85 -2.10
CA HIS A 90 2.76 -3.39 -2.86
C HIS A 90 2.22 -2.38 -3.88
N VAL A 91 2.03 -1.11 -3.51
CA VAL A 91 1.61 -0.08 -4.47
C VAL A 91 2.64 0.06 -5.60
N ALA A 92 3.93 0.16 -5.28
CA ALA A 92 4.98 0.33 -6.28
C ALA A 92 5.04 -0.86 -7.28
N ILE A 93 4.98 -2.10 -6.78
CA ILE A 93 5.01 -3.32 -7.61
C ILE A 93 3.68 -3.52 -8.34
N GLY A 94 2.56 -3.31 -7.65
CA GLY A 94 1.20 -3.44 -8.17
C GLY A 94 0.94 -2.47 -9.31
N LEU A 95 1.44 -1.23 -9.23
CA LEU A 95 1.38 -0.28 -10.34
C LEU A 95 2.07 -0.84 -11.58
N GLN A 96 3.23 -1.49 -11.46
CA GLN A 96 3.91 -2.08 -12.62
C GLN A 96 3.11 -3.24 -13.25
N VAL A 97 2.44 -4.06 -12.43
CA VAL A 97 1.60 -5.17 -12.91
C VAL A 97 0.30 -4.65 -13.55
N HIS A 98 -0.38 -3.70 -12.90
CA HIS A 98 -1.67 -3.19 -13.36
C HIS A 98 -1.53 -2.17 -14.50
N MET A 99 -0.64 -1.17 -14.40
CA MET A 99 -0.47 -0.17 -15.45
C MET A 99 0.11 -0.77 -16.72
N GLY A 100 1.01 -1.76 -16.65
CA GLY A 100 1.50 -2.43 -17.86
C GLY A 100 0.34 -2.99 -18.70
N ASN A 101 -0.54 -3.74 -18.05
CA ASN A 101 -1.70 -4.35 -18.71
C ASN A 101 -2.76 -3.31 -19.09
N MET A 102 -3.00 -2.30 -18.24
CA MET A 102 -4.00 -1.26 -18.50
C MET A 102 -3.57 -0.31 -19.62
N LEU A 103 -2.29 0.06 -19.69
CA LEU A 103 -1.73 0.87 -20.77
C LEU A 103 -1.78 0.11 -22.08
N LEU A 104 -1.47 -1.19 -22.11
CA LEU A 104 -1.64 -2.02 -23.29
C LEU A 104 -3.11 -2.09 -23.73
N ALA A 105 -4.04 -2.25 -22.78
CA ALA A 105 -5.47 -2.28 -23.06
C ALA A 105 -6.01 -0.93 -23.59
N LEU A 106 -5.53 0.19 -23.03
CA LEU A 106 -5.95 1.55 -23.42
C LEU A 106 -5.26 2.07 -24.68
N SER A 107 -4.02 1.67 -24.93
CA SER A 107 -3.17 2.19 -26.04
C SER A 107 -3.26 1.35 -27.32
N ASN A 108 -4.25 0.47 -27.40
CA ASN A 108 -4.56 -0.33 -28.59
C ASN A 108 -5.56 0.42 -29.48
N ASP A 109 -5.42 0.26 -30.80
CA ASP A 109 -6.31 0.81 -31.82
C ASP A 109 -7.80 0.56 -31.56
N LEU A 110 -8.16 -0.63 -31.05
CA LEU A 110 -9.56 -0.95 -30.71
C LEU A 110 -10.09 -0.05 -29.58
N SER A 111 -9.27 0.19 -28.57
CA SER A 111 -9.63 1.04 -27.43
C SER A 111 -9.67 2.51 -27.83
N LEU A 112 -8.70 2.97 -28.63
CA LEU A 112 -8.70 4.32 -29.19
C LEU A 112 -9.91 4.57 -30.08
N ARG A 113 -10.37 3.60 -30.87
CA ARG A 113 -11.57 3.73 -31.71
C ARG A 113 -12.86 3.79 -30.89
N LYS A 114 -12.94 3.04 -29.79
CA LYS A 114 -14.09 3.09 -28.86
C LYS A 114 -14.10 4.33 -27.97
N LEU A 115 -12.95 4.78 -27.48
CA LEU A 115 -12.78 5.93 -26.59
C LEU A 115 -12.78 7.28 -27.33
N LYS A 116 -12.59 7.29 -28.66
CA LYS A 116 -12.66 8.49 -29.53
C LYS A 116 -14.06 9.11 -29.64
N ASP A 117 -15.05 8.64 -28.89
CA ASP A 117 -16.40 9.20 -28.89
C ASP A 117 -16.36 10.73 -28.74
N PRO A 118 -17.09 11.51 -29.58
CA PRO A 118 -17.24 12.97 -29.46
C PRO A 118 -17.48 13.46 -28.02
N ARG A 119 -18.15 12.64 -27.19
CA ARG A 119 -18.40 12.91 -25.77
C ARG A 119 -17.12 13.11 -24.96
N TRP A 120 -16.07 12.32 -25.20
CA TRP A 120 -14.81 12.44 -24.44
C TRP A 120 -14.14 13.81 -24.68
N LYS A 121 -14.11 14.27 -25.94
CA LYS A 121 -13.59 15.59 -26.28
C LYS A 121 -14.41 16.72 -25.66
N TYR A 122 -15.73 16.56 -25.53
CA TYR A 122 -16.59 17.52 -24.84
C TYR A 122 -16.24 17.63 -23.36
N TRP A 123 -16.05 16.49 -22.68
CA TRP A 123 -15.62 16.47 -21.27
C TRP A 123 -14.23 17.08 -21.06
N GLN A 124 -13.28 16.86 -21.97
CA GLN A 124 -11.94 17.46 -21.88
C GLN A 124 -11.96 19.01 -21.93
N ARG A 125 -12.96 19.64 -22.56
CA ARG A 125 -13.06 21.12 -22.60
C ARG A 125 -13.31 21.74 -21.22
N TRP A 126 -13.88 20.99 -20.28
CA TRP A 126 -14.03 21.44 -18.90
C TRP A 126 -12.69 21.60 -18.16
N ASN A 127 -11.60 20.98 -18.65
CA ASN A 127 -10.27 21.17 -18.07
C ASN A 127 -9.80 22.63 -18.12
N TYR A 128 -10.21 23.41 -19.12
CA TYR A 128 -9.87 24.85 -19.18
C TYR A 128 -10.53 25.64 -18.06
N LEU A 129 -11.79 25.31 -17.74
CA LEU A 129 -12.51 25.92 -16.63
C LEU A 129 -11.87 25.55 -15.29
N PHE A 130 -11.59 24.26 -15.07
CA PHE A 130 -10.93 23.80 -13.84
C PHE A 130 -9.52 24.37 -13.69
N TYR A 131 -8.76 24.49 -14.77
CA TYR A 131 -7.45 25.15 -14.75
C TYR A 131 -7.57 26.61 -14.32
N GLY A 132 -8.54 27.35 -14.86
CA GLY A 132 -8.82 28.73 -14.43
C GLY A 132 -9.17 28.81 -12.93
N LEU A 133 -10.00 27.90 -12.43
CA LEU A 133 -10.36 27.85 -11.01
C LEU A 133 -9.15 27.58 -10.11
N VAL A 134 -8.24 26.68 -10.52
CA VAL A 134 -7.01 26.39 -9.77
C VAL A 134 -6.09 27.60 -9.73
N VAL A 135 -5.92 28.31 -10.84
CA VAL A 135 -5.10 29.55 -10.88
C VAL A 135 -5.70 30.62 -9.99
N VAL A 136 -7.02 30.85 -10.08
CA VAL A 136 -7.72 31.82 -9.22
C VAL A 136 -7.53 31.46 -7.75
N HIS A 137 -7.76 30.20 -7.40
CA HIS A 137 -7.56 29.69 -6.04
C HIS A 137 -6.13 29.93 -5.54
N GLY A 138 -5.13 29.63 -6.37
CA GLY A 138 -3.71 29.79 -6.03
C GLY A 138 -3.26 31.24 -5.85
N VAL A 139 -3.92 32.20 -6.50
CA VAL A 139 -3.62 33.63 -6.35
C VAL A 139 -4.45 34.30 -5.24
N SER A 140 -5.55 33.68 -4.82
CA SER A 140 -6.45 34.21 -3.78
C SER A 140 -6.03 33.90 -2.32
N TYR A 141 -4.90 33.22 -2.11
CA TYR A 141 -4.26 33.03 -0.80
C TYR A 141 -3.05 33.95 -0.64
#